data_AF-A0A533WWS9-F1
#
_entry.id   AF-A0A533WWS9-F1
#
_cell.length_a   1.000
_cell.length_b   1.000
_cell.length_c   1.000
_cell.angle_alpha   90.00
_cell.angle_beta   90.00
_cell.angle_gamma   90.00
#
_symmetry.space_group_name_H-M   'P 1'
#
loop_
_entity.id
_entity.type
_entity.pdbx_description
1 polymer ?
#
loop_
_entity_poly.entity_id
_entity_poly.type
_entity_poly.pdbx_seq_one_letter_code
_entity_poly.pdbx_strand_id
1 'polypeptide(L)'
;MRNFRDHYILSTASGSAFMNTFNSIYYSFSPQVADYEREQPLLQAIVKTALYPLFGILTAAERAQATVGGEAGTILAGATASALIGVVYLVPASYAASKRVNSKLLIIIVAAAAAVLAITLVGFQLLLPITTSAFVIAVAGASAVVAAKALRRAFKMK
;
A
#
# COMPACT_ATOMS: atom_id res chain seq x y z
N MET A 1 -13.12 -10.76 -0.60
CA MET A 1 -12.73 -9.35 -0.37
C MET A 1 -13.57 -8.62 0.67
N ARG A 2 -14.92 -8.57 0.59
CA ARG A 2 -15.74 -8.00 1.68
C ARG A 2 -15.56 -8.74 3.00
N ASN A 3 -15.69 -10.08 2.99
CA ASN A 3 -15.44 -10.91 4.16
C ASN A 3 -14.04 -10.66 4.75
N PHE A 4 -12.99 -10.71 3.91
CA PHE A 4 -11.61 -10.38 4.28
C PHE A 4 -11.50 -9.05 5.04
N ARG A 5 -12.05 -7.97 4.47
CA ARG A 5 -12.04 -6.65 5.11
C ARG A 5 -12.80 -6.68 6.44
N ASP A 6 -14.03 -7.16 6.43
CA ASP A 6 -14.97 -6.98 7.53
C ASP A 6 -14.60 -7.84 8.74
N HIS A 7 -14.09 -9.06 8.53
CA HIS A 7 -13.80 -10.01 9.60
C HIS A 7 -12.33 -10.04 10.03
N TYR A 8 -11.40 -9.68 9.14
CA TYR A 8 -9.96 -9.79 9.42
C TYR A 8 -9.24 -8.46 9.51
N ILE A 9 -9.61 -7.47 8.68
CA ILE A 9 -8.96 -6.16 8.70
C ILE A 9 -9.61 -5.24 9.74
N LEU A 10 -10.93 -5.07 9.70
CA LEU A 10 -11.64 -4.18 10.62
C LEU A 10 -11.69 -4.69 12.07
N SER A 11 -11.39 -5.97 12.30
CA SER A 11 -11.28 -6.55 13.64
C SER A 11 -9.95 -6.28 14.35
N THR A 12 -8.99 -5.62 13.68
CA THR A 12 -7.67 -5.31 14.23
C THR A 12 -7.48 -3.81 14.43
N ALA A 13 -6.59 -3.43 15.35
CA ALA A 13 -6.35 -2.03 15.70
C ALA A 13 -5.67 -1.28 14.55
N SER A 14 -4.62 -1.86 13.95
CA SER A 14 -3.95 -1.28 12.79
C SER A 14 -4.84 -1.23 11.56
N GLY A 15 -5.61 -2.30 11.29
CA GLY A 15 -6.50 -2.38 10.14
C GLY A 15 -7.64 -1.37 10.22
N SER A 16 -8.33 -1.28 11.36
CA SER A 16 -9.39 -0.29 11.57
C SER A 16 -8.87 1.15 11.52
N ALA A 17 -7.73 1.44 12.17
CA ALA A 17 -7.12 2.77 12.15
C ALA A 17 -6.72 3.20 10.73
N PHE A 18 -6.09 2.30 9.96
CA PHE A 18 -5.76 2.57 8.56
C PHE A 18 -7.01 2.79 7.72
N MET A 19 -8.02 1.92 7.86
CA MET A 19 -9.27 2.01 7.09
C MET A 19 -10.01 3.31 7.35
N ASN A 20 -9.97 3.84 8.58
CA ASN A 20 -10.57 5.14 8.90
C ASN A 20 -9.89 6.29 8.13
N THR A 21 -8.55 6.35 8.14
CA THR A 21 -7.79 7.35 7.36
C THR A 21 -8.01 7.17 5.87
N PHE A 22 -7.89 5.94 5.38
CA PHE A 22 -8.06 5.62 3.96
C PHE A 22 -9.45 6.01 3.47
N ASN A 23 -10.52 5.65 4.20
CA ASN A 23 -11.89 5.98 3.83
C ASN A 23 -12.12 7.49 3.79
N SER A 24 -11.62 8.24 4.77
CA SER A 24 -11.73 9.70 4.81
C SER A 24 -11.14 10.34 3.55
N ILE A 25 -9.94 9.89 3.15
CA ILE A 25 -9.28 10.37 1.93
C ILE A 25 -10.02 9.88 0.68
N TYR A 26 -10.32 8.59 0.59
CA TYR A 26 -10.94 7.98 -0.59
C TYR A 26 -12.31 8.55 -0.91
N TYR A 27 -13.18 8.71 0.08
CA TYR A 27 -14.53 9.24 -0.13
C TYR A 27 -14.57 10.77 -0.31
N SER A 28 -13.46 11.47 -0.08
CA SER A 28 -13.39 12.92 -0.35
C SER A 28 -13.40 13.28 -1.85
N PHE A 29 -12.98 12.36 -2.72
CA PHE A 29 -12.88 12.60 -4.18
C PHE A 29 -13.49 11.49 -5.05
N SER A 30 -13.66 10.27 -4.53
CA SER A 30 -14.11 9.13 -5.35
C SER A 30 -15.52 9.30 -5.95
N PRO A 31 -16.51 9.92 -5.29
CA PRO A 31 -17.83 10.11 -5.92
C PRO A 31 -17.77 10.93 -7.20
N GLN A 32 -17.03 12.05 -7.17
CA GLN A 32 -16.89 12.93 -8.33
C GLN A 32 -16.15 12.23 -9.48
N VAL A 33 -15.13 11.44 -9.16
CA VAL A 33 -14.41 10.62 -10.17
C VAL A 33 -15.32 9.55 -10.75
N ALA A 34 -16.16 8.91 -9.93
CA ALA A 34 -17.09 7.87 -10.37
C ALA A 34 -18.19 8.44 -11.28
N ASP A 35 -18.72 9.63 -10.98
CA ASP A 35 -19.71 10.27 -11.84
C ASP A 35 -19.11 10.62 -13.21
N TYR A 36 -17.87 11.14 -13.24
CA TYR A 36 -17.18 11.44 -14.49
C TYR A 36 -16.81 10.18 -15.30
N GLU A 37 -16.43 9.10 -14.63
CA GLU A 37 -16.11 7.81 -15.27
C GLU A 37 -17.31 7.22 -16.01
N ARG A 38 -18.53 7.36 -15.47
CA ARG A 38 -19.76 6.85 -16.09
C ARG A 38 -20.06 7.47 -17.46
N GLU A 39 -19.60 8.70 -17.69
CA GLU A 39 -19.87 9.44 -18.93
C GLU A 39 -18.81 9.22 -20.01
N GLN A 40 -17.64 8.68 -19.67
CA GLN A 40 -16.47 8.64 -20.55
C GLN A 40 -15.98 7.20 -20.82
N PRO A 41 -16.31 6.59 -21.98
CA PRO A 41 -15.93 5.20 -22.29
C PRO A 41 -14.43 4.91 -22.20
N LEU A 42 -13.58 5.89 -22.59
CA LEU A 42 -12.12 5.77 -22.48
C LEU A 42 -11.68 5.67 -21.02
N LEU A 43 -12.26 6.50 -20.13
CA LEU A 43 -11.93 6.49 -18.72
C LEU A 43 -12.35 5.18 -18.05
N GLN A 44 -13.52 4.63 -18.42
CA GLN A 44 -13.98 3.31 -17.95
C GLN A 44 -12.96 2.21 -18.30
N ALA A 45 -12.47 2.21 -19.54
CA ALA A 45 -11.46 1.23 -19.98
C ALA A 45 -10.16 1.37 -19.20
N ILE A 46 -9.70 2.60 -18.94
CA ILE A 46 -8.50 2.89 -18.14
C ILE A 46 -8.70 2.39 -16.70
N VAL A 47 -9.80 2.75 -16.04
CA VAL A 47 -10.10 2.35 -14.66
C VAL A 47 -10.21 0.83 -14.55
N LYS A 48 -10.94 0.18 -15.46
CA LYS A 48 -11.06 -1.28 -15.50
C LYS A 48 -9.70 -1.97 -15.64
N THR A 49 -8.85 -1.47 -16.53
CA THR A 49 -7.50 -2.02 -16.74
C THR A 49 -6.62 -1.81 -15.51
N ALA A 50 -6.69 -0.63 -14.89
CA ALA A 50 -5.96 -0.32 -13.66
C ALA A 50 -6.40 -1.19 -12.48
N LEU A 51 -7.68 -1.59 -12.39
CA LEU A 51 -8.18 -2.44 -11.30
C LEU A 51 -7.74 -3.90 -11.41
N TYR A 52 -7.40 -4.39 -12.61
CA TYR A 52 -7.09 -5.81 -12.80
C TYR A 52 -5.92 -6.31 -11.92
N PRO A 53 -4.72 -5.66 -11.91
CA PRO A 53 -3.66 -6.06 -11.00
C PRO A 53 -4.04 -5.87 -9.52
N LEU A 54 -4.91 -4.92 -9.19
CA LEU A 54 -5.34 -4.67 -7.81
C LEU A 54 -6.02 -5.90 -7.20
N PHE A 55 -6.83 -6.64 -7.96
CA PHE A 55 -7.46 -7.87 -7.45
C PHE A 55 -6.41 -8.94 -7.07
N GLY A 56 -5.35 -9.07 -7.87
CA GLY A 56 -4.24 -9.96 -7.56
C GLY A 56 -3.50 -9.55 -6.28
N ILE A 57 -3.28 -8.25 -6.12
CA ILE A 57 -2.64 -7.68 -4.92
C ILE A 57 -3.47 -7.94 -3.67
N LEU A 58 -4.79 -7.71 -3.74
CA LEU A 58 -5.70 -7.97 -2.62
C LEU A 58 -5.76 -9.46 -2.26
N THR A 59 -5.72 -10.34 -3.26
CA THR A 59 -5.64 -11.80 -3.03
C THR A 59 -4.33 -12.20 -2.35
N ALA A 60 -3.21 -11.59 -2.74
CA ALA A 60 -1.92 -11.82 -2.09
C ALA A 60 -1.92 -11.33 -0.64
N ALA A 61 -2.51 -10.15 -0.38
CA ALA A 61 -2.66 -9.61 0.96
C ALA A 61 -3.56 -10.48 1.86
N GLU A 62 -4.66 -11.01 1.32
CA GLU A 62 -5.55 -11.95 2.02
C GLU A 62 -4.81 -13.23 2.42
N ARG A 63 -4.02 -13.81 1.50
CA ARG A 63 -3.18 -14.97 1.81
C ARG A 63 -2.14 -14.65 2.87
N ALA A 64 -1.51 -13.47 2.80
CA ALA A 64 -0.52 -13.04 3.77
C ALA A 64 -1.15 -12.80 5.16
N GLN A 65 -2.39 -12.33 5.23
CA GLN A 65 -3.11 -12.24 6.50
C GLN A 65 -3.35 -13.63 7.09
N ALA A 66 -3.76 -14.59 6.25
CA ALA A 66 -4.11 -15.93 6.69
C ALA A 66 -2.93 -16.76 7.22
N THR A 67 -1.68 -16.40 6.90
CA THR A 67 -0.50 -17.15 7.40
C THR A 67 -0.23 -16.91 8.88
N VAL A 68 -0.53 -15.72 9.39
CA VAL A 68 -0.22 -15.34 10.79
C VAL A 68 -1.49 -15.03 11.59
N GLY A 69 -2.52 -14.47 10.95
CA GLY A 69 -3.76 -14.06 11.59
C GLY A 69 -3.61 -12.83 12.49
N GLY A 70 -4.75 -12.33 12.97
CA GLY A 70 -4.82 -11.21 13.93
C GLY A 70 -4.10 -9.94 13.47
N GLU A 71 -3.55 -9.22 14.45
CA GLU A 71 -2.88 -7.93 14.27
C GLU A 71 -1.62 -8.04 13.38
N ALA A 72 -0.76 -9.04 13.66
CA ALA A 72 0.45 -9.28 12.87
C ALA A 72 0.13 -9.68 11.43
N GLY A 73 -0.89 -10.51 11.21
CA GLY A 73 -1.39 -10.84 9.88
C GLY A 73 -1.91 -9.62 9.13
N THR A 74 -2.57 -8.68 9.82
CA THR A 74 -3.05 -7.44 9.18
C THR A 74 -1.90 -6.51 8.79
N ILE A 75 -0.89 -6.35 9.63
CA ILE A 75 0.33 -5.59 9.31
C ILE A 75 1.04 -6.22 8.10
N LEU A 76 1.16 -7.56 8.08
CA LEU A 76 1.76 -8.31 6.98
C LEU A 76 0.96 -8.16 5.68
N ALA A 77 -0.37 -8.20 5.75
CA ALA A 77 -1.25 -7.95 4.61
C ALA A 77 -1.08 -6.53 4.07
N GLY A 78 -1.03 -5.53 4.95
CA GLY A 78 -0.76 -4.13 4.60
C GLY A 78 0.61 -3.93 3.95
N ALA A 79 1.65 -4.57 4.49
CA ALA A 79 2.99 -4.56 3.91
C ALA A 79 3.03 -5.22 2.52
N THR A 80 2.34 -6.36 2.37
CA THR A 80 2.26 -7.08 1.09
C THR A 80 1.51 -6.26 0.05
N ALA A 81 0.34 -5.72 0.39
CA ALA A 81 -0.45 -4.89 -0.50
C ALA A 81 0.32 -3.64 -0.93
N SER A 82 0.87 -2.90 0.03
CA SER A 82 1.64 -1.67 -0.22
C SER A 82 2.89 -1.92 -1.05
N ALA A 83 3.64 -2.99 -0.76
CA ALA A 83 4.81 -3.36 -1.53
C ALA A 83 4.45 -3.63 -3.00
N LEU A 84 3.42 -4.43 -3.26
CA LEU A 84 2.98 -4.75 -4.61
C LEU A 84 2.38 -3.54 -5.33
N ILE A 85 1.64 -2.68 -4.63
CA ILE A 85 1.15 -1.41 -5.19
C ILE A 85 2.34 -0.55 -5.63
N GLY A 86 3.38 -0.43 -4.80
CA GLY A 86 4.59 0.31 -5.15
C GLY A 86 5.28 -0.24 -6.40
N VAL A 87 5.38 -1.57 -6.51
CA VAL A 87 5.99 -2.24 -7.68
C VAL A 87 5.15 -2.06 -8.94
N VAL A 88 3.83 -2.20 -8.86
CA VAL A 88 2.96 -2.19 -10.05
C VAL A 88 2.67 -0.78 -10.53
N TYR A 89 2.32 0.15 -9.63
CA TYR A 89 1.80 1.46 -10.00
C TYR A 89 2.80 2.60 -9.85
N LEU A 90 3.75 2.50 -8.91
CA LEU A 90 4.65 3.61 -8.60
C LEU A 90 6.03 3.51 -9.28
N VAL A 91 6.31 2.43 -10.01
CA VAL A 91 7.58 2.26 -10.73
C VAL A 91 7.83 3.35 -11.79
N PRO A 92 6.86 3.74 -12.65
CA PRO A 92 7.09 4.81 -13.61
C PRO A 92 7.48 6.13 -12.95
N ALA A 93 6.78 6.53 -11.89
CA ALA A 93 7.06 7.75 -11.14
C ALA A 93 8.39 7.68 -10.38
N SER A 94 8.69 6.53 -9.75
CA SER A 94 9.91 6.34 -8.97
C SER A 94 11.16 6.09 -9.82
N TYR A 95 11.00 5.84 -11.13
CA TYR A 95 12.12 5.64 -12.04
C TYR A 95 13.10 6.82 -11.93
N ALA A 96 12.70 8.05 -12.27
CA ALA A 96 13.59 9.22 -12.19
C ALA A 96 14.21 9.40 -10.80
N ALA A 97 13.40 9.38 -9.75
CA ALA A 97 13.81 9.59 -8.35
C ALA A 97 14.85 8.56 -7.88
N SER A 98 14.77 7.31 -8.36
CA SER A 98 15.66 6.23 -7.92
C SER A 98 17.14 6.46 -8.22
N LYS A 99 17.51 7.46 -9.05
CA LYS A 99 18.92 7.88 -9.26
C LYS A 99 19.51 8.52 -8.00
N ARG A 100 18.70 9.26 -7.26
CA ARG A 100 19.13 10.13 -6.16
C ARG A 100 18.94 9.48 -4.79
N VAL A 101 18.09 8.44 -4.72
CA VAL A 101 17.72 7.79 -3.45
C VAL A 101 18.71 6.68 -3.10
N ASN A 102 19.20 6.63 -1.86
CA ASN A 102 20.04 5.54 -1.35
C ASN A 102 19.18 4.36 -0.87
N SER A 103 19.49 3.13 -1.30
CA SER A 103 18.73 1.94 -0.88
C SER A 103 18.86 1.64 0.62
N LYS A 104 20.01 1.96 1.24
CA LYS A 104 20.18 1.79 2.70
C LYS A 104 19.23 2.71 3.48
N LEU A 105 19.02 3.93 2.99
CA LEU A 105 18.09 4.89 3.61
C LEU A 105 16.65 4.39 3.56
N LEU A 106 16.24 3.75 2.45
CA LEU A 106 14.89 3.17 2.35
C LEU A 106 14.64 2.08 3.39
N ILE A 107 15.63 1.21 3.61
CA ILE A 107 15.55 0.16 4.64
C ILE A 107 15.40 0.80 6.02
N ILE A 108 16.17 1.85 6.32
CA ILE A 108 16.08 2.59 7.59
C ILE A 108 14.69 3.22 7.74
N ILE A 109 14.14 3.85 6.70
CA ILE A 109 12.81 4.48 6.75
C ILE A 109 11.72 3.43 7.02
N VAL A 110 11.74 2.31 6.31
CA VAL A 110 10.76 1.23 6.51
C VAL A 110 10.89 0.62 7.91
N ALA A 111 12.12 0.37 8.38
CA ALA A 111 12.37 -0.15 9.71
C ALA A 111 11.90 0.82 10.80
N ALA A 112 12.17 2.12 10.63
CA ALA A 112 11.70 3.16 11.55
C ALA A 112 10.17 3.23 11.57
N ALA A 113 9.51 3.21 10.41
CA ALA A 113 8.05 3.22 10.33
C ALA A 113 7.43 1.98 10.99
N ALA A 114 8.03 0.80 10.80
CA ALA A 114 7.60 -0.44 11.45
C ALA A 114 7.78 -0.38 12.98
N ALA A 115 8.91 0.14 13.46
CA ALA A 115 9.16 0.29 14.89
C ALA A 115 8.17 1.28 15.54
N VAL A 116 7.92 2.42 14.89
CA VAL A 116 6.96 3.42 15.36
C VAL A 116 5.53 2.86 15.38
N LEU A 117 5.15 2.09 14.36
CA LEU A 117 3.87 1.38 14.35
C LEU A 117 3.77 0.41 15.53
N ALA A 118 4.79 -0.41 15.77
CA ALA A 118 4.81 -1.36 16.88
C ALA A 118 4.68 -0.67 18.25
N ILE A 119 5.37 0.45 18.45
CA ILE A 119 5.28 1.25 19.70
C ILE A 119 3.87 1.82 19.88
N THR A 120 3.31 2.43 18.83
CA THR A 120 1.99 3.08 18.92
C THR A 120 0.83 2.11 19.10
N LEU A 121 0.99 0.87 18.62
CA LEU A 121 0.03 -0.21 18.80
C LEU A 121 -0.17 -0.60 20.27
N VAL A 122 0.88 -0.50 21.09
CA VAL A 122 0.82 -0.89 22.52
C VAL A 122 0.39 0.27 23.41
N GLY A 123 0.82 1.51 23.11
CA GLY A 123 0.71 2.63 24.06
C GLY A 123 -0.04 3.88 23.59
N PHE A 124 -0.30 4.06 22.29
CA PHE A 124 -0.75 5.36 21.76
C PHE A 124 -1.76 5.23 20.62
N GLN A 125 -2.99 4.83 20.96
CA GLN A 125 -4.06 4.59 19.98
C GLN A 125 -4.43 5.83 19.13
N LEU A 126 -4.24 7.05 19.66
CA LEU A 126 -4.49 8.29 18.91
C LEU A 126 -3.56 8.47 17.70
N LEU A 127 -2.36 7.89 17.75
CA LEU A 127 -1.37 8.02 16.67
C LEU A 127 -1.46 6.90 15.64
N LEU A 128 -2.20 5.82 15.94
CA LEU A 128 -2.34 4.67 15.03
C LEU A 128 -2.77 5.02 13.61
N PRO A 129 -3.72 5.95 13.38
CA PRO A 129 -4.12 6.33 12.01
C PRO A 129 -2.96 6.92 11.19
N ILE A 130 -2.06 7.66 11.86
CA ILE A 130 -0.91 8.30 11.24
C ILE A 130 0.20 7.26 11.01
N THR A 131 0.51 6.44 12.01
CA THR A 131 1.63 5.49 11.93
C THR A 131 1.35 4.35 10.97
N THR A 132 0.12 3.83 10.93
CA THR A 132 -0.30 2.82 9.94
C THR A 132 -0.22 3.35 8.51
N SER A 133 -0.67 4.58 8.27
CA SER A 133 -0.58 5.25 6.97
C SER A 133 0.87 5.52 6.56
N ALA A 134 1.69 6.01 7.50
CA ALA A 134 3.11 6.24 7.28
C ALA A 134 3.86 4.95 6.95
N PHE A 135 3.54 3.85 7.64
CA PHE A 135 4.07 2.53 7.33
C PHE A 135 3.70 2.08 5.92
N VAL A 136 2.43 2.15 5.53
CA VAL A 136 1.95 1.80 4.19
C VAL A 136 2.66 2.62 3.10
N ILE A 137 2.80 3.93 3.29
CA ILE A 137 3.48 4.82 2.34
C ILE A 137 4.97 4.49 2.25
N ALA A 138 5.63 4.23 3.39
CA ALA A 138 7.04 3.88 3.44
C ALA A 138 7.33 2.58 2.67
N VAL A 139 6.51 1.54 2.89
CA VAL A 139 6.68 0.25 2.19
C VAL A 139 6.42 0.40 0.69
N ALA A 140 5.36 1.10 0.28
CA ALA A 140 5.06 1.32 -1.14
C ALA A 140 6.15 2.15 -1.84
N GLY A 141 6.64 3.21 -1.20
CA GLY A 141 7.71 4.05 -1.75
C GLY A 141 9.04 3.30 -1.86
N ALA A 142 9.40 2.54 -0.82
CA ALA A 142 10.62 1.75 -0.82
C ALA A 142 10.60 0.66 -1.90
N SER A 143 9.51 -0.11 -2.01
CA SER A 143 9.38 -1.17 -3.01
C SER A 143 9.43 -0.63 -4.44
N ALA A 144 8.78 0.52 -4.69
CA ALA A 144 8.81 1.21 -5.98
C ALA A 144 10.23 1.59 -6.41
N VAL A 145 11.00 2.23 -5.51
CA VAL A 145 12.38 2.65 -5.80
C VAL A 145 13.31 1.44 -5.99
N VAL A 146 13.14 0.38 -5.19
CA VAL A 146 13.92 -0.85 -5.34
C VAL A 146 13.63 -1.50 -6.70
N ALA A 147 12.37 -1.64 -7.08
CA ALA A 147 11.96 -2.17 -8.37
C ALA A 147 12.50 -1.32 -9.54
N ALA A 148 12.40 0.01 -9.46
CA ALA A 148 12.95 0.91 -10.45
C ALA A 148 14.47 0.77 -10.63
N LYS A 149 15.23 0.57 -9.54
CA LYS A 149 16.67 0.30 -9.60
C LYS A 149 16.99 -1.05 -10.24
N ALA A 150 16.22 -2.09 -9.90
CA ALA A 150 16.39 -3.42 -10.49
C ALA A 150 16.15 -3.38 -12.01
N LEU A 151 15.08 -2.71 -12.43
CA LEU A 151 14.73 -2.53 -13.84
C LEU A 151 15.86 -1.83 -14.62
N ARG A 152 16.45 -0.76 -14.04
CA ARG A 152 17.59 -0.05 -14.64
C ARG A 152 18.84 -0.90 -14.80
N ARG A 153 19.13 -1.74 -13.81
CA ARG A 153 20.28 -2.64 -13.89
C ARG A 153 20.09 -3.65 -15.01
N ALA A 154 18.88 -4.20 -15.16
CA ALA A 154 18.55 -5.11 -16.26
C ALA A 154 18.70 -4.46 -17.64
N PHE A 155 18.29 -3.19 -17.81
CA PHE A 155 18.47 -2.47 -19.08
C PHE A 155 19.91 -2.04 -19.38
N LYS A 156 20.77 -1.87 -18.37
CA LYS A 156 22.20 -1.56 -18.57
C LYS A 156 23.06 -2.78 -18.92
N MET A 157 22.54 -3.99 -18.70
CA MET A 157 23.25 -5.25 -18.97
C MET A 157 23.00 -5.78 -20.40
N LYS A 158 22.15 -5.11 -21.17
CA LYS A 158 21.95 -5.32 -22.60
C LYS A 158 22.66 -4.23 -23.37
#